data_AF-A0A942N7K7-F1
#
_entry.id   AF-A0A942N7K7-F1
#
_cell.length_a   1.000
_cell.length_b   1.000
_cell.length_c   1.000
_cell.angle_alpha   90.00
_cell.angle_beta   90.00
_cell.angle_gamma   90.00
#
_symmetry.space_group_name_H-M   'P 1'
#
loop_
_entity.id
_entity.type
_entity.pdbx_description
1 polymer ?
#
loop_
_entity_poly.entity_id
_entity_poly.type
_entity_poly.pdbx_seq_one_letter_code
_entity_poly.pdbx_strand_id
1 'polypeptide(L)' 'MKNEKKLVFGMAIGVAIGTAIGVATNNLGLWISLGIAIGAALGFTFSEKKKKNKNDKPDT' A
#
# COMPACT_ATOMS: atom_id res chain seq x y z
N MET A 1 12.51 -0.02 -10.55
CA MET A 1 11.44 -0.96 -10.92
C MET A 1 10.93 -1.94 -9.84
N LYS A 2 11.68 -2.37 -8.80
CA LYS A 2 11.20 -3.41 -7.85
C LYS A 2 10.34 -2.92 -6.65
N ASN A 3 10.25 -1.62 -6.41
CA ASN A 3 9.59 -1.05 -5.21
C ASN A 3 8.22 -0.43 -5.52
N GLU A 4 8.08 0.06 -6.73
CA GLU A 4 6.89 0.71 -7.30
C GLU A 4 5.73 -0.29 -7.42
N LYS A 5 6.03 -1.54 -7.81
CA LYS A 5 5.04 -2.62 -7.83
C LYS A 5 4.43 -2.90 -6.45
N LYS A 6 5.19 -2.75 -5.36
CA LYS A 6 4.69 -3.02 -4.00
C LYS A 6 3.77 -1.91 -3.50
N LEU A 7 4.11 -0.65 -3.79
CA LEU A 7 3.24 0.50 -3.50
C LEU A 7 1.92 0.40 -4.28
N VAL A 8 2.02 0.14 -5.59
CA VAL A 8 0.84 -0.03 -6.47
C VAL A 8 -0.02 -1.20 -5.99
N PHE A 9 0.60 -2.31 -5.58
CA PHE A 9 -0.13 -3.47 -5.05
C PHE A 9 -0.85 -3.16 -3.72
N GLY A 10 -0.21 -2.43 -2.80
CA GLY A 10 -0.84 -1.99 -1.55
C GLY A 10 -2.05 -1.08 -1.78
N MET A 11 -1.93 -0.12 -2.70
CA MET A 11 -3.05 0.73 -3.10
C MET A 11 -4.17 -0.06 -3.80
N ALA A 12 -3.84 -0.96 -4.73
CA ALA A 12 -4.83 -1.76 -5.44
C ALA A 12 -5.67 -2.63 -4.47
N ILE A 13 -5.02 -3.23 -3.47
CA ILE A 13 -5.70 -4.00 -2.42
C ILE A 13 -6.57 -3.09 -1.54
N GLY A 14 -6.03 -1.96 -1.08
CA GLY A 14 -6.77 -1.03 -0.24
C GLY A 14 -8.03 -0.49 -0.91
N VAL A 15 -7.95 -0.16 -2.21
CA VAL A 15 -9.09 0.28 -3.02
C VAL A 15 -10.07 -0.87 -3.23
N ALA A 16 -9.62 -2.07 -3.63
CA ALA A 16 -10.52 -3.20 -3.86
C ALA A 16 -11.32 -3.59 -2.60
N ILE A 17 -10.66 -3.64 -1.44
CA ILE A 17 -11.31 -3.94 -0.15
C ILE A 17 -12.21 -2.77 0.27
N GLY A 18 -11.72 -1.53 0.18
CA GLY A 18 -12.49 -0.33 0.54
C GLY A 18 -13.75 -0.18 -0.31
N THR A 19 -13.68 -0.47 -1.61
CA THR A 19 -14.85 -0.47 -2.50
C THR A 19 -15.80 -1.61 -2.16
N ALA A 20 -15.31 -2.84 -1.93
CA ALA A 20 -16.18 -3.97 -1.58
C ALA A 20 -16.97 -3.72 -0.28
N ILE A 21 -16.30 -3.20 0.76
CA ILE A 21 -16.96 -2.86 2.03
C ILE A 21 -17.85 -1.62 1.87
N GLY A 22 -17.41 -0.62 1.11
CA GLY A 22 -18.16 0.61 0.86
C GLY A 22 -19.47 0.36 0.12
N VAL A 23 -19.49 -0.57 -0.84
CA VAL A 23 -20.71 -1.04 -1.51
C VAL A 23 -21.60 -1.78 -0.51
N ALA A 24 -21.04 -2.70 0.28
CA ALA A 24 -21.81 -3.49 1.25
C ALA A 24 -22.45 -2.64 2.36
N THR A 25 -21.81 -1.54 2.75
CA THR A 25 -22.28 -0.62 3.79
C THR A 25 -23.04 0.59 3.25
N ASN A 26 -23.22 0.66 1.92
CA ASN A 26 -23.84 1.77 1.21
C ASN A 26 -23.20 3.14 1.54
N ASN A 27 -21.91 3.14 1.89
CA ASN A 27 -21.16 4.32 2.35
C ASN A 27 -19.79 4.40 1.66
N LEU A 28 -19.83 4.53 0.33
CA LEU A 28 -18.63 4.52 -0.51
C LEU A 28 -17.63 5.63 -0.16
N GLY A 29 -18.08 6.85 0.17
CA GLY A 29 -17.16 7.97 0.43
C GLY A 29 -16.24 7.75 1.63
N LEU A 30 -16.78 7.20 2.73
CA LEU A 30 -16.00 6.87 3.92
C LEU A 30 -15.04 5.70 3.66
N TRP A 31 -15.51 4.64 3.00
CA TRP A 31 -14.70 3.45 2.80
C TRP A 31 -13.67 3.57 1.66
N ILE A 32 -13.90 4.40 0.64
CA ILE A 32 -12.88 4.73 -0.37
C ILE A 32 -11.72 5.50 0.27
N SER A 33 -12.02 6.54 1.06
CA SER A 33 -10.98 7.36 1.71
C SER A 33 -10.18 6.52 2.71
N LEU A 34 -10.86 5.68 3.48
CA LEU A 34 -10.23 4.73 4.41
C LEU A 34 -9.41 3.66 3.68
N GLY A 35 -9.93 3.08 2.61
CA GLY A 35 -9.23 2.08 1.79
C GLY A 35 -7.96 2.62 1.15
N ILE A 36 -7.99 3.86 0.66
CA ILE A 36 -6.81 4.57 0.12
C ILE A 36 -5.79 4.85 1.22
N ALA A 37 -6.22 5.36 2.38
CA ALA A 37 -5.32 5.65 3.51
C ALA A 37 -4.61 4.38 4.01
N ILE A 38 -5.34 3.28 4.19
CA ILE A 38 -4.80 1.99 4.61
C ILE A 38 -3.89 1.41 3.52
N GLY A 39 -4.33 1.40 2.26
CA GLY A 39 -3.55 0.87 1.13
C GLY A 39 -2.24 1.63 0.91
N ALA A 40 -2.26 2.95 1.06
CA ALA A 40 -1.07 3.79 1.01
C ALA A 40 -0.12 3.53 2.19
N ALA A 41 -0.65 3.45 3.42
CA ALA A 41 0.15 3.17 4.61
C ALA A 41 0.82 1.79 4.53
N LEU A 42 0.08 0.76 4.11
CA LEU A 42 0.60 -0.60 3.90
C LEU A 42 1.64 -0.64 2.76
N GLY A 43 1.39 0.07 1.66
CA GLY A 43 2.34 0.19 0.56
C GLY A 43 3.64 0.90 0.96
N PHE A 44 3.54 1.93 1.80
CA PHE A 44 4.67 2.71 2.30
C PHE A 44 5.51 1.90 3.29
N THR A 45 4.91 1.26 4.30
CA THR A 45 5.63 0.43 5.28
C THR A 45 6.34 -0.76 4.61
N PHE A 46 5.71 -1.40 3.62
CA PHE A 46 6.33 -2.49 2.86
C PHE A 46 7.43 -2.02 1.90
N SER A 47 7.36 -0.76 1.44
CA SER A 47 8.43 -0.13 0.65
C SER A 47 9.62 0.28 1.52
N GLU A 48 9.39 0.80 2.72
CA GLU A 48 10.45 1.19 3.65
C GLU A 48 11.24 -0.01 4.15
N LYS A 49 10.58 -1.15 4.45
CA LYS A 49 11.29 -2.39 4.82
C LYS A 49 12.26 -2.89 3.74
N LYS A 50 12.07 -2.50 2.47
CA LYS A 50 12.99 -2.85 1.37
C LYS A 50 14.17 -1.90 1.20
N LYS A 51 14.19 -0.73 1.83
CA LYS A 51 15.36 0.17 1.79
C LYS A 51 16.46 -0.20 2.79
N LYS A 52 16.18 -1.06 3.79
CA LYS A 52 17.17 -1.56 4.77
C LYS A 52 17.90 -2.84 4.35
N ASN A 53 18.05 -3.10 3.04
CA ASN A 53 18.94 -4.18 2.57
C ASN A 53 19.60 -3.77 1.24
N LYS A 54 20.41 -2.71 1.31
CA LYS A 54 21.32 -2.29 0.24
C LYS A 54 22.56 -1.51 0.72
N ASN A 55 22.90 -1.63 2.00
CA ASN A 55 24.18 -1.16 2.54
C ASN A 55 24.75 -2.26 3.43
N ASP A 56 25.20 -3.36 2.82
CA ASP A 56 26.18 -4.26 3.42
C ASP A 56 27.07 -4.76 2.29
N LYS A 57 27.86 -3.81 1.76
CA LYS A 57 29.14 -4.08 1.12
C LYS A 57 29.95 -2.78 1.08
N PRO A 58 30.81 -2.54 2.09
CA PRO A 58 31.97 -1.68 1.95
C PRO A 58 33.11 -2.55 1.42
N ASP A 59 33.26 -2.62 0.10
CA ASP A 59 34.41 -3.24 -0.54
C ASP A 59 35.22 -2.18 -1.30
N THR A 60 36.23 -1.69 -0.57
CA THR A 60 37.58 -1.21 -0.96
C THR A 60 37.88 -1.02 -2.44
#